data_AF-A0A7C1SYL9-F1
#
_entry.id   AF-A0A7C1SYL9-F1
#
_cell.length_a   1.000
_cell.length_b   1.000
_cell.length_c   1.000
_cell.angle_alpha   90.00
_cell.angle_beta   90.00
_cell.angle_gamma   90.00
#
_symmetry.space_group_name_H-M   'P 1'
#
loop_
_entity.id
_entity.type
_entity.pdbx_description
1 polymer ?
#
loop_
_entity_poly.entity_id
_entity_poly.type
_entity_poly.pdbx_seq_one_letter_code
_entity_poly.pdbx_strand_id
1 'polypeptide(L)'
;MTRPLRITFPGAFYHVTSRGNERKAVFKSKRDREKYLEYLESATIRYDAVIHAFCLMDNHYHLLLETPSGNLPRIMRHINGAYTTYFNAKRARSGHLFQGRYRAILVNKDEFAKHLSRYIHLNPVRAKMVETPGAYTWSSYRFYIGNEKSPKWPVSYTHL
;
A
#
# COMPACT_ATOMS: atom_id res chain seq x y z
N MET A 1 -9.11 -7.53 25.60
CA MET A 1 -8.51 -6.19 25.52
C MET A 1 -9.20 -5.41 24.39
N THR A 2 -9.88 -4.32 24.72
CA THR A 2 -10.63 -3.50 23.75
C THR A 2 -9.64 -2.88 22.77
N ARG A 3 -9.79 -3.16 21.48
CA ARG A 3 -8.87 -2.67 20.46
C ARG A 3 -9.11 -1.17 20.27
N PRO A 4 -8.07 -0.31 20.29
CA PRO A 4 -8.23 1.11 20.01
C PRO A 4 -8.96 1.32 18.68
N LEU A 5 -9.90 2.28 18.68
CA LEU A 5 -10.56 2.74 17.47
C LEU A 5 -9.52 3.32 16.53
N ARG A 6 -9.68 3.07 15.23
CA ARG A 6 -8.87 3.75 14.23
C ARG A 6 -9.45 5.15 14.08
N ILE A 7 -8.60 6.16 14.27
CA ILE A 7 -8.99 7.55 14.00
C ILE A 7 -9.17 7.67 12.49
N THR A 8 -10.36 8.09 12.08
CA THR A 8 -10.72 8.28 10.68
C THR A 8 -11.53 9.55 10.51
N PHE A 9 -11.09 10.43 9.62
CA PHE A 9 -11.79 11.66 9.27
C PHE A 9 -11.52 12.03 7.79
N PRO A 10 -12.40 12.84 7.16
CA PRO A 10 -12.21 13.35 5.81
C PRO A 10 -10.83 14.02 5.59
N GLY A 11 -10.18 13.74 4.47
CA GLY A 11 -8.87 14.29 4.11
C GLY A 11 -7.68 13.75 4.92
N ALA A 12 -7.88 12.72 5.75
CA ALA A 12 -6.82 12.17 6.57
C ALA A 12 -5.78 11.38 5.74
N PHE A 13 -4.50 11.55 6.08
CA PHE A 13 -3.36 10.85 5.49
C PHE A 13 -2.86 9.74 6.41
N TYR A 14 -2.52 8.60 5.83
CA TYR A 14 -2.06 7.44 6.58
C TYR A 14 -0.82 6.81 5.98
N HIS A 15 0.10 6.40 6.86
CA HIS A 15 1.03 5.33 6.57
C HIS A 15 0.35 4.00 6.85
N VAL A 16 -0.03 3.28 5.78
CA VAL A 16 -0.65 1.97 5.91
C VAL A 16 0.35 0.87 5.63
N THR A 17 0.39 -0.13 6.52
CA THR A 17 1.20 -1.34 6.33
C THR A 17 0.41 -2.57 6.73
N SER A 18 0.70 -3.69 6.06
CA SER A 18 0.27 -5.01 6.50
C SER A 18 1.32 -6.05 6.14
N ARG A 19 1.49 -7.05 6.99
CA ARG A 19 2.52 -8.09 6.86
C ARG A 19 1.88 -9.47 6.84
N GLY A 20 2.45 -10.38 6.04
CA GLY A 20 2.02 -11.76 5.91
C GLY A 20 2.13 -12.54 7.21
N ASN A 21 1.19 -13.46 7.43
CA ASN A 21 1.18 -14.32 8.61
C ASN A 21 2.51 -15.05 8.76
N GLU A 22 3.05 -15.13 9.99
CA GLU A 22 4.41 -15.67 10.25
C GLU A 22 5.53 -15.01 9.40
N ARG A 23 5.35 -13.75 8.97
CA ARG A 23 6.25 -13.03 8.06
C ARG A 23 6.45 -13.72 6.70
N LYS A 24 5.56 -14.65 6.32
CA LYS A 24 5.58 -15.34 5.04
C LYS A 24 5.29 -14.38 3.89
N ALA A 25 5.81 -14.70 2.70
CA ALA A 25 5.55 -13.93 1.50
C ALA A 25 4.05 -13.81 1.21
N VAL A 26 3.60 -12.59 0.98
CA VAL A 26 2.24 -12.27 0.55
C VAL A 26 2.16 -12.13 -0.97
N PHE A 27 3.27 -11.80 -1.64
CA PHE A 27 3.39 -11.87 -3.09
C PHE A 27 4.40 -12.96 -3.48
N LYS A 28 3.94 -14.02 -4.12
CA LYS A 28 4.80 -15.13 -4.58
C LYS A 28 5.12 -15.08 -6.07
N SER A 29 4.49 -14.17 -6.82
CA SER A 29 4.79 -13.98 -8.24
C SER A 29 4.54 -12.55 -8.71
N LYS A 30 5.00 -12.23 -9.93
CA LYS A 30 4.68 -10.99 -10.63
C LYS A 30 3.17 -10.74 -10.68
N ARG A 31 2.39 -11.76 -11.08
CA ARG A 31 0.93 -11.68 -11.19
C ARG A 31 0.23 -11.36 -9.86
N ASP A 32 0.80 -11.79 -8.74
CA ASP A 32 0.26 -11.46 -7.43
C ASP A 32 0.35 -9.96 -7.13
N ARG A 33 1.47 -9.32 -7.50
CA ARG A 33 1.68 -7.88 -7.32
C ARG A 33 0.82 -7.07 -8.28
N GLU A 34 0.75 -7.48 -9.55
CA GLU A 34 -0.17 -6.89 -10.53
C GLU A 34 -1.60 -6.93 -10.02
N LYS A 35 -2.04 -8.07 -9.47
CA LYS A 35 -3.39 -8.18 -8.94
C LYS A 35 -3.63 -7.28 -7.72
N TYR A 36 -2.62 -7.11 -6.88
CA TYR A 36 -2.68 -6.17 -5.76
C TYR A 36 -2.79 -4.71 -6.24
N LEU A 37 -2.03 -4.35 -7.27
CA LEU A 37 -2.10 -3.05 -7.94
C LEU A 37 -3.51 -2.80 -8.53
N GLU A 38 -4.13 -3.79 -9.19
CA GLU A 38 -5.53 -3.69 -9.64
C GLU A 38 -6.52 -3.42 -8.47
N TYR A 39 -6.25 -3.95 -7.27
CA TYR A 39 -7.06 -3.66 -6.09
C TYR A 39 -6.82 -2.26 -5.50
N LEU A 40 -5.60 -1.73 -5.61
CA LEU A 40 -5.29 -0.35 -5.29
C LEU A 40 -6.03 0.62 -6.24
N GLU A 41 -5.97 0.36 -7.55
CA GLU A 41 -6.71 1.13 -8.57
C GLU A 41 -8.22 1.13 -8.29
N SER A 42 -8.81 -0.05 -8.14
CA SER A 42 -10.25 -0.13 -7.90
C SER A 42 -10.67 0.52 -6.58
N ALA A 43 -9.75 0.69 -5.62
CA ALA A 43 -10.03 1.47 -4.42
C ALA A 43 -10.12 2.97 -4.69
N THR A 44 -9.30 3.51 -5.61
CA THR A 44 -9.40 4.92 -6.02
C THR A 44 -10.72 5.20 -6.71
N ILE A 45 -11.18 4.27 -7.56
CA ILE A 45 -12.44 4.40 -8.30
C ILE A 45 -13.67 4.21 -7.40
N ARG A 46 -13.67 3.19 -6.53
CA ARG A 46 -14.88 2.79 -5.77
C ARG A 46 -15.06 3.55 -4.46
N TYR A 47 -13.97 4.05 -3.89
CA TYR A 47 -13.95 4.60 -2.54
C TYR A 47 -13.25 5.95 -2.46
N ASP A 48 -12.90 6.55 -3.61
CA ASP A 48 -12.22 7.84 -3.69
C ASP A 48 -10.88 7.85 -2.94
N ALA A 49 -10.23 6.68 -2.83
CA ALA A 49 -8.93 6.58 -2.18
C ALA A 49 -7.87 7.32 -3.01
N VAL A 50 -7.07 8.18 -2.37
CA VAL A 50 -5.93 8.82 -3.03
C VAL A 50 -4.66 8.12 -2.56
N ILE A 51 -3.99 7.43 -3.48
CA ILE A 51 -2.74 6.73 -3.20
C ILE A 51 -1.60 7.60 -3.72
N HIS A 52 -0.79 8.13 -2.81
CA HIS A 52 0.34 8.98 -3.19
C HIS A 52 1.61 8.19 -3.42
N ALA A 53 1.88 7.18 -2.58
CA ALA A 53 3.05 6.33 -2.73
C ALA A 53 2.75 4.88 -2.31
N PHE A 54 3.39 3.93 -2.98
CA PHE A 54 3.33 2.52 -2.59
C PHE A 54 4.69 1.83 -2.75
N CYS A 55 4.88 0.76 -1.98
CA CYS A 55 5.96 -0.21 -2.17
C CYS A 55 5.48 -1.62 -1.73
N LEU A 56 5.55 -2.59 -2.64
CA LEU A 56 5.11 -3.97 -2.45
C LEU A 56 6.30 -4.93 -2.22
N MET A 57 6.72 -5.04 -0.96
CA MET A 57 7.78 -5.96 -0.50
C MET A 57 7.28 -7.41 -0.52
N ASP A 58 8.16 -8.42 -0.46
CA ASP A 58 7.72 -9.83 -0.58
C ASP A 58 6.67 -10.26 0.45
N ASN A 59 6.86 -9.89 1.72
CA ASN A 59 6.00 -10.29 2.83
C ASN A 59 5.17 -9.15 3.43
N HIS A 60 5.23 -7.94 2.89
CA HIS A 60 4.46 -6.80 3.37
C HIS A 60 4.35 -5.69 2.33
N TYR A 61 3.55 -4.67 2.60
CA TYR A 61 3.51 -3.48 1.77
C TYR A 61 3.52 -2.21 2.62
N HIS A 62 3.81 -1.10 1.95
CA HIS A 62 3.70 0.25 2.49
C HIS A 62 2.87 1.11 1.54
N LEU A 63 1.92 1.87 2.08
CA LEU A 63 1.13 2.86 1.36
C LEU A 63 1.19 4.21 2.08
N LEU A 64 1.32 5.29 1.33
CA LEU A 64 0.88 6.63 1.73
C LEU A 64 -0.47 6.86 1.08
N LEU A 65 -1.52 6.87 1.90
CA LEU A 65 -2.91 6.83 1.46
C LEU A 65 -3.69 7.95 2.15
N GLU A 66 -4.37 8.76 1.36
CA GLU A 66 -5.33 9.76 1.81
C GLU A 66 -6.77 9.23 1.64
N THR A 67 -7.63 9.54 2.60
CA THR A 67 -9.07 9.23 2.53
C THR A 67 -9.90 10.50 2.54
N PRO A 68 -10.25 11.07 1.37
CA PRO A 68 -11.09 12.27 1.26
C PRO A 68 -12.40 12.13 2.04
N SER A 69 -13.04 10.95 2.00
CA SER A 69 -14.29 10.69 2.74
C SER A 69 -14.13 10.01 4.11
N GLY A 70 -12.90 9.91 4.67
CA GLY A 70 -12.67 9.29 5.99
C GLY A 70 -13.00 7.79 6.07
N ASN A 71 -12.97 7.09 4.95
CA ASN A 71 -13.51 5.74 4.76
C ASN A 71 -12.43 4.62 4.75
N LEU A 72 -11.28 4.85 5.40
CA LEU A 72 -10.14 3.92 5.46
C LEU A 72 -10.52 2.45 5.75
N PRO A 73 -11.44 2.13 6.69
CA PRO A 73 -11.82 0.74 6.95
C PRO A 73 -12.45 0.04 5.74
N ARG A 74 -13.25 0.76 4.95
CA ARG A 74 -13.88 0.23 3.73
C ARG A 74 -12.84 0.00 2.64
N ILE A 75 -11.95 0.97 2.42
CA ILE A 75 -10.84 0.90 1.46
C ILE A 75 -9.96 -0.33 1.76
N MET A 76 -9.49 -0.46 3.00
CA MET A 76 -8.57 -1.56 3.34
C MET A 76 -9.26 -2.92 3.43
N ARG A 77 -10.58 -2.97 3.71
CA ARG A 77 -11.37 -4.20 3.61
C ARG A 77 -11.43 -4.67 2.15
N HIS A 78 -11.65 -3.74 1.22
CA HIS A 78 -11.61 -4.03 -0.21
C HIS A 78 -10.23 -4.53 -0.64
N ILE A 79 -9.17 -3.76 -0.39
CA ILE A 79 -7.81 -4.11 -0.84
C ILE A 79 -7.33 -5.43 -0.22
N ASN A 80 -7.26 -5.52 1.11
CA ASN A 80 -6.70 -6.71 1.76
C ASN A 80 -7.64 -7.90 1.70
N GLY A 81 -8.95 -7.67 1.79
CA GLY A 81 -9.95 -8.74 1.76
C GLY A 81 -10.01 -9.38 0.38
N ALA A 82 -10.18 -8.59 -0.68
CA ALA A 82 -10.22 -9.11 -2.05
C ALA A 82 -8.90 -9.80 -2.41
N TYR A 83 -7.75 -9.23 -2.01
CA TYR A 83 -6.47 -9.86 -2.25
C TYR A 83 -6.29 -11.18 -1.50
N THR A 84 -6.72 -11.26 -0.24
CA THR A 84 -6.68 -12.51 0.53
C THR A 84 -7.54 -13.58 -0.12
N THR A 85 -8.75 -13.24 -0.57
CA THR A 85 -9.63 -14.16 -1.31
C THR A 85 -8.97 -14.66 -2.58
N TYR A 86 -8.42 -13.75 -3.41
CA TYR A 86 -7.66 -14.11 -4.62
C TYR A 86 -6.49 -15.05 -4.31
N PHE A 87 -5.66 -14.69 -3.33
CA PHE A 87 -4.46 -15.44 -2.98
C PHE A 87 -4.79 -16.85 -2.51
N ASN A 88 -5.83 -16.97 -1.69
CA ASN A 88 -6.30 -18.23 -1.12
C ASN A 88 -6.90 -19.13 -2.20
N ALA A 89 -7.80 -18.59 -3.04
CA ALA A 89 -8.39 -19.32 -4.17
C ALA A 89 -7.33 -19.86 -5.13
N LYS A 90 -6.37 -19.01 -5.53
CA LYS A 90 -5.26 -19.37 -6.43
C LYS A 90 -4.37 -20.50 -5.90
N ARG A 91 -4.36 -20.73 -4.58
CA ARG A 91 -3.44 -21.67 -3.92
C ARG A 91 -4.15 -22.77 -3.15
N ALA A 92 -5.46 -22.93 -3.33
CA ALA A 92 -6.28 -23.86 -2.56
C ALA A 92 -6.02 -23.75 -1.04
N ARG A 93 -5.84 -22.52 -0.54
CA ARG A 93 -5.60 -22.23 0.88
C ARG A 93 -6.84 -21.66 1.54
N SER A 94 -6.91 -21.81 2.85
CA SER A 94 -7.87 -21.15 3.72
C SER A 94 -7.16 -20.38 4.84
N GLY A 95 -7.90 -19.52 5.55
CA GLY A 95 -7.40 -18.75 6.68
C GLY A 95 -6.74 -17.42 6.32
N HIS A 96 -6.04 -16.85 7.30
CA HIS A 96 -5.48 -15.50 7.21
C HIS A 96 -4.19 -15.44 6.37
N LEU A 97 -4.17 -14.55 5.37
CA LEU A 97 -2.95 -14.22 4.64
C LEU A 97 -2.06 -13.26 5.43
N PHE A 98 -2.65 -12.23 6.04
CA PHE A 98 -1.95 -11.22 6.84
C PHE A 98 -2.00 -11.57 8.33
N GLN A 99 -1.05 -11.06 9.14
CA GLN A 99 -0.95 -11.26 10.60
C GLN A 99 -2.14 -10.69 11.40
N GLY A 100 -3.10 -10.07 10.72
CA GLY A 100 -4.30 -9.51 11.30
C GLY A 100 -4.68 -8.23 10.61
N ARG A 101 -5.12 -7.26 11.42
CA ARG A 101 -5.50 -5.93 10.97
C ARG A 101 -4.27 -5.18 10.44
N TYR A 102 -4.42 -4.48 9.31
CA TYR A 102 -3.44 -3.50 8.85
C TYR A 102 -3.17 -2.45 9.94
N ARG A 103 -1.93 -1.97 10.00
CA ARG A 103 -1.52 -0.80 10.79
C ARG A 103 -1.76 0.44 9.94
N ALA A 104 -2.32 1.48 10.55
CA ALA A 104 -2.51 2.79 9.94
C ALA A 104 -2.06 3.84 10.95
N ILE A 105 -1.00 4.58 10.62
CA ILE A 105 -0.49 5.69 11.42
C ILE A 105 -0.94 6.97 10.73
N LEU A 106 -1.58 7.89 11.45
CA LEU A 106 -1.91 9.22 10.92
C LEU A 106 -0.62 9.97 10.59
N VAL A 107 -0.62 10.64 9.46
CA VAL A 107 0.50 11.42 8.95
C VAL A 107 0.02 12.86 8.80
N ASN A 108 0.83 13.81 9.28
CA ASN A 108 0.54 15.20 8.98
C ASN A 108 0.82 15.47 7.49
N LYS A 109 -0.08 16.18 6.82
CA LYS A 109 -0.06 16.39 5.36
C LYS A 109 1.26 17.01 4.88
N ASP A 110 1.89 17.85 5.69
CA ASP A 110 3.04 18.67 5.30
C ASP A 110 4.35 17.86 5.16
N GLU A 111 5.46 18.37 5.70
CA GLU A 111 6.81 17.83 5.53
C GLU A 111 6.92 16.32 5.84
N PHE A 112 6.08 15.82 6.75
CA PHE A 112 5.97 14.40 7.08
C PHE A 112 5.54 13.52 5.91
N ALA A 113 4.67 13.97 5.01
CA ALA A 113 4.26 13.19 3.85
C ALA A 113 5.43 12.99 2.86
N LYS A 114 6.28 14.02 2.67
CA LYS A 114 7.50 13.92 1.83
C LYS A 114 8.51 12.95 2.45
N HIS A 115 8.77 13.06 3.75
CA HIS A 115 9.65 12.12 4.45
C HIS A 115 9.14 10.69 4.41
N LEU A 116 7.81 10.50 4.54
CA LEU A 116 7.20 9.19 4.43
C LEU A 116 7.30 8.62 3.02
N SER A 117 7.07 9.43 1.98
CA SER A 117 7.27 8.99 0.59
C SER A 117 8.69 8.46 0.38
N ARG A 118 9.70 9.24 0.79
CA ARG A 118 11.11 8.81 0.77
C ARG A 118 11.33 7.53 1.57
N TYR A 119 10.78 7.43 2.77
CA TYR A 119 10.86 6.22 3.59
C TYR A 119 10.30 5.01 2.84
N ILE A 120 9.11 5.15 2.23
CA ILE A 120 8.42 4.09 1.49
C ILE A 120 9.31 3.59 0.35
N HIS A 121 9.80 4.50 -0.50
CA HIS A 121 10.60 4.15 -1.68
C HIS A 121 11.98 3.59 -1.34
N LEU A 122 12.55 3.90 -0.16
CA LEU A 122 13.82 3.35 0.30
C LEU A 122 13.72 1.97 0.96
N ASN A 123 12.51 1.42 1.18
CA ASN A 123 12.37 0.10 1.82
C ASN A 123 13.11 -1.04 1.07
N PRO A 124 13.03 -1.14 -0.27
CA PRO A 124 13.77 -2.16 -1.02
C PRO A 124 15.29 -2.07 -0.84
N VAL A 125 15.82 -0.85 -0.79
CA VAL A 125 17.26 -0.60 -0.57
C VAL A 125 17.68 -1.00 0.84
N ARG A 126 16.89 -0.59 1.85
CA ARG A 126 17.15 -0.95 3.26
C ARG A 126 17.07 -2.46 3.50
N ALA A 127 16.21 -3.15 2.75
CA ALA A 127 16.09 -4.60 2.76
C ALA A 127 17.16 -5.31 1.90
N LYS A 128 18.10 -4.56 1.29
CA LYS A 128 19.16 -5.07 0.41
C LYS A 128 18.64 -5.86 -0.79
N MET A 129 17.45 -5.51 -1.29
CA MET A 129 16.85 -6.14 -2.49
C MET A 129 17.39 -5.53 -3.79
N VAL A 130 17.74 -4.25 -3.74
CA VAL A 130 18.30 -3.46 -4.85
C VAL A 130 19.23 -2.38 -4.28
N GLU A 131 20.16 -1.86 -5.08
CA GLU A 131 21.08 -0.80 -4.66
C GLU A 131 20.43 0.60 -4.67
N THR A 132 19.54 0.85 -5.62
CA THR A 132 18.85 2.14 -5.78
C THR A 132 17.34 1.95 -5.82
N PRO A 133 16.55 2.92 -5.33
CA PRO A 133 15.08 2.80 -5.33
C PRO A 133 14.50 2.71 -6.76
N GLY A 134 15.17 3.29 -7.76
CA GLY A 134 14.78 3.23 -9.17
C GLY A 134 14.85 1.82 -9.79
N ALA A 135 15.68 0.93 -9.23
CA ALA A 135 15.79 -0.45 -9.69
C ALA A 135 14.63 -1.34 -9.18
N TYR A 136 13.83 -0.89 -8.20
CA TYR A 136 12.72 -1.68 -7.68
C TYR A 136 11.40 -1.37 -8.39
N THR A 137 10.96 -2.28 -9.26
CA THR A 137 9.77 -2.12 -10.11
C THR A 137 8.45 -2.14 -9.35
N TRP A 138 8.42 -2.68 -8.13
CA TRP A 138 7.20 -2.84 -7.33
C TRP A 138 6.98 -1.70 -6.33
N SER A 139 7.42 -0.50 -6.69
CA SER A 139 7.16 0.74 -5.96
C SER A 139 6.75 1.85 -6.92
N SER A 140 6.09 2.88 -6.41
CA SER A 140 5.71 4.04 -7.23
C SER A 140 6.89 4.97 -7.55
N TYR A 141 8.11 4.70 -7.07
CA TYR A 141 9.24 5.63 -7.18
C TYR A 141 9.60 6.00 -8.62
N ARG A 142 9.47 5.04 -9.54
CA ARG A 142 9.81 5.23 -10.96
C ARG A 142 8.91 6.26 -11.64
N PHE A 143 7.70 6.48 -11.13
CA PHE A 143 6.80 7.54 -11.58
C PHE A 143 7.24 8.93 -11.09
N TYR A 144 7.87 9.01 -9.91
CA TYR A 144 8.33 10.27 -9.32
C TYR A 144 9.59 10.81 -10.01
N ILE A 145 10.44 9.93 -10.53
CA ILE A 145 11.69 10.30 -11.22
C ILE A 145 11.54 10.39 -12.75
N GLY A 146 10.33 10.22 -13.29
CA GLY A 146 10.07 10.30 -14.73
C GLY A 146 10.56 9.10 -15.55
N ASN A 147 11.04 8.03 -14.93
CA ASN A 147 11.52 6.82 -15.63
C ASN A 147 10.36 6.00 -16.23
N GLU A 148 9.15 6.14 -15.69
CA GLU A 148 7.94 5.57 -16.27
C GLU A 148 6.80 6.58 -16.25
N LYS A 149 5.95 6.53 -17.27
CA LYS A 149 4.71 7.31 -17.30
C LYS A 149 3.80 6.80 -16.18
N SER A 150 3.45 7.68 -15.25
CA SER A 150 2.47 7.35 -14.21
C SER A 150 1.13 6.96 -14.87
N PRO A 151 0.46 5.88 -14.42
CA PRO A 151 -0.95 5.69 -14.74
C PRO A 151 -1.77 6.85 -14.15
N LYS A 152 -3.09 6.88 -14.42
CA LYS A 152 -4.01 7.88 -13.82
C LYS A 152 -3.99 7.87 -12.28
N TRP A 153 -3.43 6.83 -11.69
CA TRP A 153 -3.12 6.62 -10.29
C TRP A 153 -1.77 5.87 -10.24
N PRO A 154 -0.94 5.98 -9.19
CA PRO A 154 -1.04 6.87 -8.03
C PRO A 154 -0.90 8.35 -8.43
N VAL A 155 -1.40 9.25 -7.58
CA VAL A 155 -1.25 10.71 -7.79
C VAL A 155 -0.10 11.20 -6.94
N SER A 156 0.96 11.69 -7.58
CA SER A 156 2.12 12.20 -6.84
C SER A 156 1.72 13.34 -5.91
N TYR A 157 2.21 13.29 -4.68
CA TYR A 157 2.02 14.38 -3.71
C TYR A 157 2.64 15.71 -4.20
N THR A 158 3.59 15.69 -5.14
CA THR A 158 4.26 16.90 -5.65
C THR A 158 3.39 17.78 -6.57
N HIS A 159 2.14 17.43 -6.81
CA HIS A 159 1.22 18.19 -7.67
C HIS A 159 -0.07 18.66 -6.97
N LEU A 160 -0.12 18.63 -5.63
CA LEU A 160 -1.12 19.33 -4.82
C LEU A 160 -0.50 20.61 -4.25
#